data_AF-A0A926AJ82-F1
#
_entry.id   AF-A0A926AJ82-F1
#
_cell.length_a   1.000
_cell.length_b   1.000
_cell.length_c   1.000
_cell.angle_alpha   90.00
_cell.angle_beta   90.00
_cell.angle_gamma   90.00
#
_symmetry.space_group_name_H-M   'P 1'
#
loop_
_entity.id
_entity.type
_entity.pdbx_description
1 polymer ?
#
loop_
_entity_poly.entity_id
_entity_poly.type
_entity_poly.pdbx_seq_one_letter_code
_entity_poly.pdbx_strand_id
1 'polypeptide(L)'
;MNDMIFHTEGDWDSTTLSNNGAEVLAAQLFVELRAGRDDFGNPMDGGIFEGADLAALVRPQSDPEFPIDVLPGRLTLQVPGHTVVLENYHPLVELDQTRVWHNGEEVTERVVDLYVDINALDDVAQAFLTVYKPRWIRRDEVITFTLLG
;
A
#
# COMPACT_ATOMS: atom_id res chain seq x y z
N MET A 1 12.25 5.01 12.80
CA MET A 1 11.52 4.45 11.65
C MET A 1 10.45 5.45 11.26
N ASN A 2 10.13 5.55 9.97
CA ASN A 2 9.10 6.45 9.50
C ASN A 2 7.71 5.96 9.95
N ASP A 3 6.83 6.88 10.29
CA ASP A 3 5.40 6.62 10.50
C ASP A 3 4.61 7.59 9.64
N MET A 4 4.33 7.15 8.42
CA MET A 4 3.61 7.93 7.42
C MET A 4 2.11 7.67 7.51
N ILE A 5 1.33 8.73 7.49
CA ILE A 5 -0.14 8.66 7.49
C ILE A 5 -0.64 9.50 6.32
N PHE A 6 -1.22 8.83 5.33
CA PHE A 6 -2.02 9.43 4.28
C PHE A 6 -3.47 9.45 4.73
N HIS A 7 -4.12 10.59 4.64
CA HIS A 7 -5.52 10.75 5.00
C HIS A 7 -6.25 11.58 3.93
N THR A 8 -7.49 11.20 3.62
CA THR A 8 -8.39 11.99 2.77
C THR A 8 -9.85 11.68 3.14
N GLU A 9 -10.73 12.68 2.97
CA GLU A 9 -12.19 12.51 3.05
C GLU A 9 -12.83 12.38 1.66
N GLY A 10 -12.01 12.26 0.61
CA GLY A 10 -12.46 12.09 -0.79
C GLY A 10 -12.32 13.34 -1.65
N ASP A 11 -11.66 14.39 -1.15
CA ASP A 11 -11.32 15.59 -1.93
C ASP A 11 -9.87 16.03 -1.68
N TRP A 12 -9.33 16.88 -2.56
CA TRP A 12 -7.94 17.35 -2.45
C TRP A 12 -7.71 18.25 -1.24
N ASP A 13 -8.72 19.00 -0.79
CA ASP A 13 -8.60 19.93 0.34
C ASP A 13 -8.51 19.20 1.70
N SER A 14 -9.07 17.99 1.78
CA SER A 14 -8.95 17.08 2.94
C SER A 14 -7.77 16.12 2.83
N THR A 15 -7.06 16.12 1.69
CA THR A 15 -5.97 15.18 1.44
C THR A 15 -4.68 15.66 2.08
N THR A 16 -4.14 14.86 3.00
CA THR A 16 -2.92 15.17 3.74
C THR A 16 -1.99 13.97 3.78
N LEU A 17 -0.69 14.25 3.84
CA LEU A 17 0.34 13.27 4.16
C LEU A 17 1.14 13.80 5.34
N SER A 18 1.38 12.96 6.33
CA SER A 18 2.26 13.28 7.45
C SER A 18 3.29 12.18 7.65
N ASN A 19 4.43 12.52 8.23
CA ASN A 19 5.46 11.58 8.69
C ASN A 19 5.86 11.95 10.11
N ASN A 20 5.73 11.02 11.06
CA ASN A 20 6.00 11.22 12.48
C ASN A 20 5.26 12.44 13.08
N GLY A 21 4.02 12.67 12.63
CA GLY A 21 3.15 13.76 13.10
C GLY A 21 3.44 15.14 12.49
N ALA A 22 4.42 15.26 11.60
CA ALA A 22 4.67 16.48 10.82
C ALA A 22 4.13 16.32 9.40
N GLU A 23 3.54 17.37 8.84
CA GLU A 23 3.03 17.38 7.47
C GLU A 23 4.17 17.24 6.45
N VAL A 24 3.93 16.44 5.40
CA VAL A 24 4.82 16.22 4.26
C VAL A 24 4.14 16.78 3.01
N LEU A 25 4.70 17.85 2.45
CA LEU A 25 4.26 18.38 1.17
C LEU A 25 4.76 17.45 0.04
N ALA A 26 3.91 16.51 -0.36
CA ALA A 26 4.20 15.53 -1.40
C ALA A 26 3.56 15.92 -2.74
N ALA A 27 4.33 15.75 -3.81
CA ALA A 27 3.83 15.75 -5.19
C ALA A 27 3.22 14.39 -5.53
N GLN A 28 3.78 13.30 -4.98
CA GLN A 28 3.25 11.96 -5.16
C GLN A 28 3.48 11.08 -3.93
N LEU A 29 2.48 10.27 -3.59
CA LEU A 29 2.63 9.05 -2.81
C LEU A 29 2.43 7.86 -3.75
N PHE A 30 3.43 6.99 -3.88
CA PHE A 30 3.39 5.81 -4.71
C PHE A 30 3.70 4.56 -3.90
N VAL A 31 2.83 3.56 -3.99
CA VAL A 31 3.04 2.22 -3.43
C VAL A 31 2.63 1.20 -4.46
N GLU A 32 3.50 0.24 -4.71
CA GLU A 32 3.20 -0.94 -5.48
C GLU A 32 3.77 -2.16 -4.76
N LEU A 33 2.87 -3.01 -4.29
CA LEU A 33 3.17 -4.32 -3.75
C LEU A 33 2.47 -5.34 -4.62
N ARG A 34 3.23 -6.27 -5.18
CA ARG A 34 2.72 -7.42 -5.94
C ARG A 34 3.21 -8.68 -5.27
N ALA A 35 2.30 -9.55 -4.87
CA ALA A 35 2.59 -10.77 -4.09
C ALA A 35 1.58 -11.88 -4.45
N GLY A 36 1.74 -13.08 -3.89
CA GLY A 36 0.75 -14.16 -4.02
C GLY A 36 0.39 -14.47 -5.47
N ARG A 37 1.39 -14.71 -6.34
CA ARG A 37 1.20 -15.09 -7.75
C ARG A 37 2.02 -16.32 -8.10
N ASP A 38 1.47 -17.18 -8.96
CA ASP A 38 2.18 -18.32 -9.53
C ASP A 38 3.18 -17.89 -10.63
N ASP A 39 3.94 -18.85 -11.17
CA ASP A 39 4.91 -18.62 -12.25
C ASP A 39 4.30 -18.04 -13.54
N PHE A 40 2.98 -18.09 -13.69
CA PHE A 40 2.23 -17.55 -14.82
C PHE A 40 1.57 -16.19 -14.49
N GLY A 41 1.79 -15.65 -13.29
CA GLY A 41 1.22 -14.40 -12.80
C GLY A 41 -0.23 -14.51 -12.32
N ASN A 42 -0.81 -15.70 -12.25
CA ASN A 42 -2.15 -15.88 -11.70
C ASN A 42 -2.12 -15.75 -10.18
N PRO A 43 -3.15 -15.14 -9.56
CA PRO A 43 -3.24 -15.10 -8.11
C PRO A 43 -3.20 -16.50 -7.48
N MET A 44 -2.41 -16.66 -6.42
CA MET A 44 -2.29 -17.86 -5.61
C MET A 44 -2.24 -17.50 -4.12
N ASP A 45 -2.42 -18.51 -3.27
CA ASP A 45 -2.31 -18.36 -1.82
C ASP A 45 -0.86 -18.09 -1.37
N GLY A 46 -0.68 -17.53 -0.16
CA GLY A 46 0.63 -17.33 0.48
C GLY A 46 1.14 -15.89 0.53
N GLY A 47 0.58 -15.00 -0.30
CA GLY A 47 0.78 -13.55 -0.21
C GLY A 47 2.26 -13.14 -0.23
N ILE A 48 2.66 -12.28 0.70
CA ILE A 48 4.04 -11.74 0.75
C ILE A 48 5.09 -12.81 1.07
N PHE A 49 4.73 -13.83 1.86
CA PHE A 49 5.70 -14.82 2.35
C PHE A 49 6.16 -15.81 1.28
N GLU A 50 5.39 -15.99 0.21
CA GLU A 50 5.79 -16.76 -0.97
C GLU A 50 6.56 -15.93 -2.01
N GLY A 51 6.86 -14.67 -1.68
CA GLY A 51 7.58 -13.73 -2.55
C GLY A 51 6.73 -12.52 -2.94
N ALA A 52 7.39 -11.38 -3.06
CA ALA A 52 6.75 -10.14 -3.46
C ALA A 52 7.73 -9.16 -4.12
N ASP A 53 7.20 -8.31 -4.99
CA ASP A 53 7.84 -7.08 -5.42
C ASP A 53 7.22 -5.92 -4.64
N LEU A 54 8.05 -5.05 -4.05
CA LEU A 54 7.59 -3.93 -3.23
C LEU A 54 8.36 -2.65 -3.58
N ALA A 55 7.62 -1.61 -3.95
CA ALA A 55 8.07 -0.24 -4.03
C ALA A 55 7.14 0.65 -3.20
N ALA A 56 7.71 1.51 -2.36
CA ALA A 56 6.92 2.46 -1.56
C ALA A 56 7.72 3.74 -1.37
N LEU A 57 7.28 4.82 -2.02
CA LEU A 57 8.02 6.08 -2.08
C LEU A 57 7.10 7.30 -2.03
N VAL A 58 7.68 8.42 -1.63
CA VAL A 58 7.07 9.74 -1.69
C VAL A 58 7.97 10.64 -2.51
N ARG A 59 7.40 11.38 -3.47
CA ARG A 59 8.08 12.47 -4.17
C ARG A 59 7.71 13.79 -3.50
N PRO A 60 8.65 14.53 -2.90
CA PRO A 60 8.37 15.84 -2.31
C PRO A 60 7.95 16.86 -3.37
N GLN A 61 7.09 17.83 -3.00
CA GLN A 61 6.74 18.94 -3.90
C GLN A 61 7.92 19.85 -4.22
N SER A 62 8.84 20.03 -3.27
CA SER A 62 10.00 20.90 -3.45
C SER A 62 11.00 20.37 -4.46
N ASP A 63 11.08 19.04 -4.62
CA ASP A 63 12.01 18.38 -5.52
C ASP A 63 11.52 16.97 -5.89
N PRO A 64 10.62 16.83 -6.89
CA PRO A 64 10.01 15.55 -7.23
C PRO A 64 10.98 14.53 -7.87
N GLU A 65 12.16 14.95 -8.32
CA GLU A 65 13.15 14.08 -8.95
C GLU A 65 13.86 13.15 -7.95
N PHE A 66 13.82 13.50 -6.65
CA PHE A 66 14.46 12.75 -5.58
C PHE A 66 13.42 12.13 -4.64
N PRO A 67 12.90 10.93 -4.98
CA PRO A 67 11.96 10.23 -4.13
C PRO A 67 12.59 9.82 -2.80
N ILE A 68 11.77 9.76 -1.76
CA ILE A 68 12.12 9.32 -0.42
C ILE A 68 11.38 8.01 -0.16
N ASP A 69 12.10 6.99 0.30
CA ASP A 69 11.49 5.72 0.65
C ASP A 69 10.57 5.86 1.86
N VAL A 70 9.40 5.23 1.77
CA VAL A 70 8.43 5.11 2.86
C VAL A 70 8.93 4.10 3.90
N LEU A 71 9.55 3.03 3.42
CA LEU A 71 10.06 1.91 4.21
C LEU A 71 11.59 2.00 4.37
N PRO A 72 12.17 1.48 5.48
CA PRO A 72 11.51 0.81 6.59
C PRO A 72 10.75 1.76 7.50
N GLY A 73 9.60 1.30 7.97
CA GLY A 73 8.62 2.14 8.64
C GLY A 73 7.21 1.63 8.47
N ARG A 74 6.25 2.51 8.69
CA ARG A 74 4.83 2.26 8.58
C ARG A 74 4.21 3.28 7.64
N LEU A 75 3.33 2.83 6.78
CA LEU A 75 2.39 3.65 6.03
C LEU A 75 0.98 3.26 6.43
N THR A 76 0.19 4.24 6.84
CA THR A 76 -1.23 4.10 7.10
C THR A 76 -2.00 4.92 6.07
N LEU A 77 -2.82 4.28 5.25
CA LEU A 77 -3.81 4.90 4.39
C LEU A 77 -5.14 4.96 5.15
N GLN A 78 -5.64 6.15 5.42
CA GLN A 78 -6.94 6.39 6.06
C GLN A 78 -7.85 7.08 5.06
N VAL A 79 -8.73 6.30 4.44
CA VAL A 79 -9.67 6.78 3.41
C VAL A 79 -11.09 6.38 3.79
N PRO A 80 -12.14 6.99 3.20
CA PRO A 80 -13.51 6.69 3.58
C PRO A 80 -13.83 5.18 3.46
N GLY A 81 -14.22 4.57 4.58
CA GLY A 81 -14.57 3.14 4.64
C GLY A 81 -13.39 2.16 4.69
N HIS A 82 -12.15 2.62 4.56
CA HIS A 82 -10.98 1.77 4.53
C HIS A 82 -9.78 2.33 5.29
N THR A 83 -9.16 1.48 6.10
CA THR A 83 -7.82 1.68 6.63
C THR A 83 -6.91 0.59 6.11
N VAL A 84 -5.83 0.95 5.42
CA VAL A 84 -4.78 0.00 5.02
C VAL A 84 -3.49 0.39 5.72
N VAL A 85 -2.81 -0.59 6.31
CA VAL A 85 -1.51 -0.39 6.92
C VAL A 85 -0.50 -1.28 6.19
N LEU A 86 0.61 -0.70 5.77
CA LEU A 86 1.80 -1.40 5.27
C LEU A 86 2.94 -1.10 6.24
N GLU A 87 3.54 -2.11 6.85
CA GLU A 87 4.63 -1.93 7.81
C GLU A 87 5.79 -2.85 7.46
N ASN A 88 7.02 -2.33 7.55
CA ASN A 88 8.23 -3.13 7.53
C ASN A 88 9.14 -2.67 8.67
N TYR A 89 9.50 -3.60 9.56
CA TYR A 89 10.28 -3.29 10.76
C TYR A 89 11.76 -3.68 10.68
N HIS A 90 12.23 -4.14 9.51
CA HIS A 90 13.62 -4.47 9.30
C HIS A 90 14.40 -3.30 8.69
N PRO A 91 15.60 -2.94 9.19
CA PRO A 91 16.37 -1.80 8.66
C PRO A 91 16.71 -1.86 7.17
N LEU A 92 16.70 -3.07 6.58
CA LEU A 92 17.05 -3.30 5.17
C LEU A 92 15.83 -3.62 4.27
N VAL A 93 14.60 -3.50 4.78
CA VAL A 93 13.36 -3.89 4.08
C VAL A 93 13.40 -5.36 3.63
N GLU A 94 13.16 -6.26 4.59
CA GLU A 94 13.03 -7.70 4.32
C GLU A 94 11.55 -8.08 4.21
N LEU A 95 11.16 -8.81 3.15
CA LEU A 95 9.74 -9.11 2.83
C LEU A 95 9.05 -9.95 3.90
N ASP A 96 9.76 -10.88 4.52
CA ASP A 96 9.26 -11.70 5.63
C ASP A 96 9.04 -10.88 6.93
N GLN A 97 9.55 -9.64 6.97
CA GLN A 97 9.29 -8.63 8.00
C GLN A 97 8.33 -7.53 7.52
N THR A 98 7.73 -7.69 6.33
CA THR A 98 6.64 -6.82 5.83
C THR A 98 5.29 -7.39 6.25
N ARG A 99 4.39 -6.53 6.70
CA ARG A 99 3.03 -6.88 7.11
C ARG A 99 2.02 -5.92 6.50
N VAL A 100 0.84 -6.44 6.18
CA VAL A 100 -0.26 -5.65 5.63
C VAL A 100 -1.54 -5.92 6.41
N TRP A 101 -2.23 -4.85 6.81
CA TRP A 101 -3.54 -4.91 7.46
C TRP A 101 -4.57 -4.13 6.65
N HIS A 102 -5.80 -4.64 6.64
CA HIS A 102 -6.97 -3.98 6.09
C HIS A 102 -8.06 -3.94 7.15
N ASN A 103 -8.53 -2.74 7.49
CA ASN A 103 -9.56 -2.51 8.51
C ASN A 103 -9.27 -3.20 9.86
N GLY A 104 -7.99 -3.30 10.22
CA GLY A 104 -7.52 -3.94 11.45
C GLY A 104 -7.33 -5.46 11.37
N GLU A 105 -7.73 -6.10 10.27
CA GLU A 105 -7.44 -7.51 10.00
C GLU A 105 -6.11 -7.64 9.25
N GLU A 106 -5.23 -8.53 9.72
CA GLU A 106 -4.01 -8.82 8.97
C GLU A 106 -4.32 -9.64 7.72
N VAL A 107 -3.80 -9.17 6.58
CA VAL A 107 -4.01 -9.77 5.27
C VAL A 107 -2.70 -10.18 4.59
N THR A 108 -1.55 -10.09 5.27
CA THR A 108 -0.19 -10.36 4.76
C THR A 108 -0.09 -11.60 3.86
N GLU A 109 -0.59 -12.75 4.31
CA GLU A 109 -0.54 -14.04 3.60
C GLU A 109 -1.57 -14.17 2.46
N ARG A 110 -2.43 -13.15 2.31
CA ARG A 110 -3.49 -13.10 1.31
C ARG A 110 -3.34 -11.92 0.36
N VAL A 111 -2.41 -10.99 0.58
CA VAL A 111 -2.23 -9.86 -0.33
C VAL A 111 -1.79 -10.37 -1.69
N VAL A 112 -2.49 -9.94 -2.74
CA VAL A 112 -2.09 -10.15 -4.13
C VAL A 112 -1.53 -8.85 -4.69
N ASP A 113 -2.25 -7.75 -4.53
CA ASP A 113 -1.81 -6.42 -4.96
C ASP A 113 -2.17 -5.38 -3.91
N LEU A 114 -1.27 -4.44 -3.63
CA LEU A 114 -1.59 -3.14 -3.05
C LEU A 114 -1.00 -2.09 -3.97
N TYR A 115 -1.86 -1.27 -4.55
CA TYR A 115 -1.46 -0.19 -5.43
C TYR A 115 -2.00 1.12 -4.89
N VAL A 116 -1.14 2.13 -4.81
CA VAL A 116 -1.47 3.50 -4.42
C VAL A 116 -0.70 4.41 -5.35
N ASP A 117 -1.41 5.31 -6.03
CA ASP A 117 -0.83 6.37 -6.82
C ASP A 117 -1.66 7.63 -6.61
N ILE A 118 -1.20 8.46 -5.68
CA ILE A 118 -1.76 9.78 -5.41
C ILE A 118 -0.76 10.78 -5.94
N ASN A 119 -0.97 11.27 -7.15
CA ASN A 119 -0.04 12.10 -7.89
C ASN A 119 -0.71 13.41 -8.27
N ALA A 120 -0.32 14.49 -7.58
CA ALA A 120 -0.84 15.83 -7.82
C ALA A 120 -0.29 16.46 -9.12
N LEU A 121 0.82 15.95 -9.68
CA LEU A 121 1.40 16.48 -10.92
C LEU A 121 0.61 16.04 -12.15
N ASP A 122 0.11 14.80 -12.13
CA ASP A 122 -0.61 14.17 -13.24
C ASP A 122 -2.13 14.08 -13.01
N ASP A 123 -2.64 14.66 -11.91
CA ASP A 123 -4.04 14.61 -11.47
C ASP A 123 -4.58 13.17 -11.37
N VAL A 124 -3.80 12.30 -10.72
CA VAL A 124 -4.14 10.89 -10.49
C VAL A 124 -4.37 10.67 -9.00
N ALA A 125 -5.50 10.04 -8.66
CA ALA A 125 -5.77 9.55 -7.33
C ALA A 125 -6.39 8.15 -7.43
N GLN A 126 -5.55 7.12 -7.35
CA GLN A 126 -5.97 5.74 -7.43
C GLN A 126 -5.40 4.94 -6.28
N ALA A 127 -6.23 4.15 -5.61
CA ALA A 127 -5.74 3.18 -4.65
C ALA A 127 -6.63 1.93 -4.64
N PHE A 128 -6.01 0.75 -4.65
CA PHE A 128 -6.72 -0.52 -4.51
C PHE A 128 -5.91 -1.55 -3.74
N LEU A 129 -6.63 -2.49 -3.11
CA LEU A 129 -6.07 -3.65 -2.44
C LEU A 129 -6.77 -4.89 -2.99
N THR A 130 -6.01 -5.84 -3.52
CA THR A 130 -6.49 -7.14 -3.93
C THR A 130 -6.01 -8.20 -2.96
N VAL A 131 -6.95 -8.99 -2.43
CA VAL A 131 -6.66 -10.12 -1.55
C VAL A 131 -7.20 -11.43 -2.09
N TYR A 132 -6.45 -12.48 -1.87
CA TYR A 132 -6.83 -13.85 -2.11
C TYR A 132 -7.77 -14.35 -1.02
N LYS A 133 -8.89 -14.98 -1.41
CA LYS A 133 -9.79 -15.68 -0.49
C LYS A 133 -9.76 -17.18 -0.76
N PRO A 134 -9.14 -17.97 0.14
CA PRO A 134 -9.26 -19.42 0.06
C PRO A 134 -10.71 -19.84 0.38
N ARG A 135 -11.37 -20.55 -0.55
CA ARG A 135 -12.67 -21.21 -0.32
C ARG A 135 -12.50 -22.72 -0.33
N TRP A 136 -13.21 -23.42 0.55
CA TRP A 136 -13.10 -24.88 0.75
C TRP A 136 -13.72 -25.77 -0.35
N ILE A 137 -14.48 -25.25 -1.34
CA ILE A 137 -15.34 -26.11 -2.22
C ILE A 137 -15.33 -25.74 -3.73
N ARG A 138 -14.96 -24.52 -4.16
CA ARG A 138 -14.86 -24.13 -5.60
C ARG A 138 -13.77 -23.08 -5.83
N ARG A 139 -13.36 -22.93 -7.11
CA ARG A 139 -12.27 -22.10 -7.67
C ARG A 139 -11.91 -20.88 -6.84
N ASP A 140 -10.61 -20.70 -6.66
CA ASP A 140 -9.97 -19.60 -5.96
C ASP A 140 -10.55 -18.24 -6.41
N GLU A 141 -10.79 -17.37 -5.43
CA GLU A 141 -11.45 -16.08 -5.65
C GLU A 141 -10.56 -14.95 -5.12
N VAL A 142 -10.31 -13.96 -5.98
CA VAL A 142 -9.69 -12.69 -5.57
C VAL A 142 -10.78 -11.65 -5.35
N ILE A 143 -10.58 -10.82 -4.34
CA ILE A 143 -11.41 -9.65 -4.07
C ILE A 143 -10.55 -8.41 -4.18
N THR A 144 -10.98 -7.46 -5.02
CA THR A 144 -10.37 -6.13 -5.11
C THR A 144 -11.24 -5.13 -4.39
N PHE A 145 -10.64 -4.43 -3.42
CA PHE A 145 -11.20 -3.26 -2.77
C PHE A 145 -10.66 -2.01 -3.46
N THR A 146 -11.53 -1.27 -4.14
CA THR A 146 -11.22 0.09 -4.59
C THR A 146 -11.25 0.99 -3.37
N LEU A 147 -10.08 1.50 -2.97
CA LEU A 147 -9.91 2.33 -1.78
C LEU A 147 -10.21 3.80 -2.09
N LEU A 148 -9.83 4.24 -3.28
CA LEU A 148 -10.13 5.56 -3.84
C LEU A 148 -10.63 5.38 -5.27
N GLY A 149 -11.64 6.16 -5.66
CA GLY A 149 -12.30 6.09 -6.96
C GLY A 149 -12.72 7.46 -7.47
#